data_AF-K2EQL4-F1
#
_entry.id   AF-K2EQL4-F1
#
_cell.length_a   1.000
_cell.length_b   1.000
_cell.length_c   1.000
_cell.angle_alpha   90.00
_cell.angle_beta   90.00
_cell.angle_gamma   90.00
#
_symmetry.space_group_name_H-M   'P 1'
#
loop_
_entity.id
_entity.type
_entity.pdbx_description
1 polymer ?
#
loop_
_entity_poly.entity_id
_entity_poly.type
_entity_poly.pdbx_seq_one_letter_code
_entity_poly.pdbx_strand_id
1 'polypeptide(L)'
;MYAAKRDREAGVKIKQMAHLYFSSLVLEPSLMNSQGKVYNLQEILDRMQVFMPIKVENISIGWSKRSRVGSFRSITYGTFNRCTREICIHPILDQSEVPLYFLEFIVYHELLHAIYPSKMDGKGKCQIHSKEFKEQEELFPRFKLAKEWEKKSLEFFKRGQKHGRS
;
A
#
# COMPACT_ATOMS: atom_id res chain seq x y z
N MET A 1 24.26 -13.43 35.08
CA MET A 1 24.24 -12.82 33.74
C MET A 1 23.10 -13.42 32.93
N TYR A 2 21.94 -12.76 32.93
CA TYR A 2 20.73 -13.18 32.19
C TYR A 2 20.68 -12.40 30.87
N ALA A 3 21.13 -13.01 29.78
CA ALA A 3 20.89 -12.51 28.42
C ALA A 3 20.12 -13.59 27.67
N ALA A 4 18.80 -13.45 27.67
CA ALA A 4 17.90 -14.31 26.92
C ALA A 4 18.33 -14.34 25.45
N LYS A 5 18.91 -15.46 25.01
CA LYS A 5 18.77 -15.89 23.60
C LYS A 5 17.27 -15.96 23.38
N ARG A 6 16.68 -14.93 22.78
CA ARG A 6 15.32 -15.00 22.23
C ARG A 6 15.25 -16.29 21.42
N ASP A 7 14.43 -17.22 21.88
CA ASP A 7 14.23 -18.49 21.20
C ASP A 7 13.73 -18.17 19.77
N ARG A 8 14.65 -18.33 18.83
CA ARG A 8 14.43 -18.02 17.42
C ARG A 8 13.33 -18.91 16.84
N GLU A 9 13.21 -20.14 17.35
CA GLU A 9 12.21 -21.09 16.91
C GLU A 9 10.82 -20.67 17.41
N ALA A 10 10.69 -20.30 18.68
CA ALA A 10 9.47 -19.71 19.22
C ALA A 10 9.03 -18.46 18.44
N GLY A 11 9.99 -17.59 18.10
CA GLY A 11 9.72 -16.39 17.29
C GLY A 11 9.21 -16.70 15.88
N VAL A 12 9.70 -17.77 15.24
CA VAL A 12 9.21 -18.21 13.92
C VAL A 12 7.82 -18.80 14.03
N LYS A 13 7.55 -19.64 15.04
CA LYS A 13 6.23 -20.24 15.28
C LYS A 13 5.15 -19.18 15.52
N ILE A 14 5.45 -18.15 16.33
CA ILE A 14 4.51 -17.04 16.57
C ILE A 14 4.17 -16.32 15.27
N LYS A 15 5.17 -16.03 14.42
CA LYS A 15 4.93 -15.38 13.12
C LYS A 15 4.07 -16.25 12.21
N GLN A 16 4.38 -17.54 12.13
CA GLN A 16 3.60 -18.54 11.37
C GLN A 16 2.15 -18.60 11.83
N MET A 17 1.90 -18.71 13.13
CA MET A 17 0.55 -18.68 13.67
C MET A 17 -0.17 -17.37 13.36
N ALA A 18 0.48 -16.22 13.53
CA ALA A 18 -0.11 -14.92 13.20
C ALA A 18 -0.49 -14.84 11.71
N HIS A 19 0.40 -15.27 10.82
CA HIS A 19 0.12 -15.29 9.38
C HIS A 19 -1.06 -16.19 9.03
N LEU A 20 -1.15 -17.38 9.62
CA LEU A 20 -2.28 -18.29 9.43
C LEU A 20 -3.59 -17.68 9.94
N TYR A 21 -3.58 -17.12 11.15
CA TYR A 21 -4.73 -16.45 11.74
C TYR A 21 -5.24 -15.31 10.86
N PHE A 22 -4.39 -14.35 10.51
CA PHE A 22 -4.78 -13.21 9.67
C PHE A 22 -5.11 -13.61 8.23
N SER A 23 -4.58 -14.73 7.72
CA SER A 23 -4.97 -15.24 6.40
C SER A 23 -6.35 -15.88 6.41
N SER A 24 -6.80 -16.40 7.56
CA SER A 24 -8.14 -16.98 7.73
C SER A 24 -9.21 -15.95 8.12
N LEU A 25 -8.81 -14.79 8.62
CA LEU A 25 -9.73 -13.75 9.06
C LEU A 25 -10.28 -12.96 7.88
N VAL A 26 -11.60 -12.94 7.74
CA VAL A 26 -12.33 -12.11 6.76
C VAL A 26 -13.29 -11.22 7.54
N LEU A 27 -13.12 -9.90 7.40
CA LEU A 27 -13.95 -8.87 8.00
C LEU A 27 -14.61 -8.06 6.88
N GLU A 28 -15.80 -7.52 7.16
CA GLU A 28 -16.44 -6.59 6.24
C GLU A 28 -15.69 -5.26 6.20
N PRO A 29 -15.50 -4.66 5.02
CA PRO A 29 -14.85 -3.36 4.90
C PRO A 29 -15.67 -2.27 5.58
N SER A 30 -15.00 -1.36 6.27
CA SER A 30 -15.67 -0.15 6.74
C SER A 30 -15.86 0.86 5.61
N LEU A 31 -16.87 1.72 5.73
CA LEU A 31 -17.02 2.84 4.80
C LEU A 31 -15.88 3.84 5.03
N MET A 32 -15.03 3.98 4.02
CA MET A 32 -13.90 4.91 4.06
C MET A 32 -14.22 6.20 3.31
N ASN A 33 -13.58 7.31 3.72
CA ASN A 33 -13.71 8.57 2.99
C ASN A 33 -12.74 8.58 1.79
N SER A 34 -13.29 8.42 0.59
CA SER A 34 -12.58 8.44 -0.68
C SER A 34 -12.39 9.86 -1.26
N GLN A 35 -13.17 10.83 -0.78
CA GLN A 35 -13.13 12.19 -1.29
C GLN A 35 -11.95 12.96 -0.68
N GLY A 36 -11.00 13.33 -1.54
CA GLY A 36 -9.90 14.24 -1.21
C GLY A 36 -10.23 15.68 -1.59
N LYS A 37 -9.23 16.56 -1.42
CA LYS A 37 -9.24 17.95 -1.87
C LYS A 37 -9.09 18.07 -3.38
N VAL A 38 -8.29 17.19 -3.98
CA VAL A 38 -7.96 17.21 -5.41
C VAL A 38 -8.47 15.96 -6.12
N TYR A 39 -8.33 14.80 -5.49
CA TYR A 39 -8.67 13.51 -6.11
C TYR A 39 -9.79 12.78 -5.37
N ASN A 40 -10.65 12.11 -6.14
CA ASN A 40 -11.59 11.11 -5.63
C ASN A 40 -11.00 9.72 -5.82
N LEU A 41 -10.68 9.04 -4.72
CA LEU A 41 -10.07 7.71 -4.76
C LEU A 41 -11.03 6.63 -5.29
N GLN A 42 -12.34 6.81 -5.16
CA GLN A 42 -13.32 5.85 -5.66
C GLN A 42 -13.29 5.83 -7.19
N GLU A 43 -13.26 6.99 -7.84
CA GLU A 43 -13.15 7.08 -9.30
C GLU A 43 -11.86 6.46 -9.83
N ILE A 44 -10.76 6.62 -9.10
CA ILE A 44 -9.47 6.02 -9.45
C ILE A 44 -9.52 4.51 -9.26
N LEU A 45 -10.09 4.02 -8.16
CA LEU A 45 -10.30 2.60 -7.92
C LEU A 45 -11.11 1.96 -9.06
N ASP A 46 -12.25 2.56 -9.41
CA ASP A 46 -13.15 2.05 -10.45
C ASP A 46 -12.44 2.00 -11.81
N ARG A 47 -11.62 3.01 -12.13
CA ARG A 47 -10.79 3.02 -13.33
C ARG A 47 -9.72 1.92 -13.31
N MET A 48 -9.06 1.71 -12.17
CA MET A 48 -7.98 0.73 -12.05
C MET A 48 -8.49 -0.71 -12.08
N GLN A 49 -9.70 -0.96 -11.58
CA GLN A 49 -10.35 -2.28 -11.66
C GLN A 49 -10.47 -2.82 -13.09
N VAL A 50 -10.62 -1.94 -14.10
CA VAL A 50 -10.69 -2.31 -15.52
C VAL A 50 -9.38 -2.92 -16.02
N PHE A 51 -8.24 -2.53 -15.43
CA PHE A 51 -6.91 -3.04 -15.79
C PHE A 51 -6.50 -4.26 -14.96
N MET A 52 -7.31 -4.69 -14.00
CA MET A 52 -7.00 -5.86 -13.18
C MET A 52 -7.28 -7.14 -13.96
N PRO A 53 -6.46 -8.19 -13.81
CA PRO A 53 -6.71 -9.49 -14.45
C PRO A 53 -8.01 -10.13 -13.95
N ILE A 54 -8.41 -9.84 -12.71
CA ILE A 54 -9.65 -10.28 -12.08
C ILE A 54 -10.21 -9.09 -11.28
N LYS A 55 -11.51 -8.83 -11.40
CA LYS A 55 -12.19 -7.79 -10.62
C LYS A 55 -12.12 -8.14 -9.13
N VAL A 56 -11.66 -7.18 -8.32
CA VAL A 56 -11.56 -7.36 -6.87
C VAL A 56 -12.83 -6.83 -6.20
N GLU A 57 -13.67 -7.72 -5.71
CA GLU A 57 -14.96 -7.34 -5.08
C GLU A 57 -14.81 -6.99 -3.60
N ASN A 58 -15.82 -6.36 -3.00
CA ASN A 58 -15.86 -5.99 -1.58
C ASN A 58 -14.58 -5.28 -1.11
N ILE A 59 -14.19 -4.21 -1.81
CA ILE A 59 -13.03 -3.38 -1.48
C ILE A 59 -13.52 -1.99 -1.10
N SER A 60 -13.02 -1.47 0.01
CA SER A 60 -13.20 -0.07 0.40
C SER A 60 -11.89 0.69 0.22
N ILE A 61 -11.95 1.92 -0.27
CA ILE A 61 -10.77 2.77 -0.45
C ILE A 61 -10.98 4.12 0.22
N GLY A 62 -9.93 4.64 0.85
CA GLY A 62 -9.97 6.02 1.31
C GLY A 62 -8.64 6.58 1.77
N TRP A 63 -8.70 7.86 2.13
CA TRP A 63 -7.55 8.59 2.64
C TRP A 63 -7.24 8.16 4.07
N SER A 64 -5.97 7.89 4.35
CA SER A 64 -5.51 7.54 5.69
C SER A 64 -5.73 8.71 6.65
N LYS A 65 -6.14 8.41 7.89
CA LYS A 65 -6.21 9.39 8.99
C LYS A 65 -4.83 9.80 9.52
N ARG A 66 -3.75 9.13 9.08
CA ARG A 66 -2.39 9.47 9.51
C ARG A 66 -1.99 10.84 8.96
N SER A 67 -1.70 11.76 9.87
CA SER A 67 -1.15 13.08 9.55
C SER A 67 0.28 12.97 9.00
N ARG A 68 0.75 14.03 8.32
CA ARG A 68 2.10 14.16 7.70
C ARG A 68 3.28 14.15 8.71
N VAL A 69 3.08 13.69 9.93
CA VAL A 69 4.02 13.84 11.04
C VAL A 69 4.98 12.64 11.06
N GLY A 70 6.08 12.76 10.32
CA GLY A 70 7.14 11.75 10.29
C GLY A 70 8.39 12.21 9.56
N SER A 71 9.52 11.56 9.86
CA SER A 71 10.77 11.72 9.11
C SER A 71 10.60 11.12 7.71
N PHE A 72 10.84 11.92 6.65
CA PHE A 72 10.81 11.50 5.24
C PHE A 72 11.95 10.53 4.83
N ARG A 73 12.39 9.65 5.72
CA ARG A 73 13.36 8.59 5.41
C ARG A 73 12.75 7.53 4.49
N SER A 74 11.46 7.26 4.65
CA SER A 74 10.65 6.47 3.72
C SER A 74 9.18 6.89 3.87
N ILE A 75 8.43 6.87 2.76
CA ILE A 75 6.98 7.12 2.77
C ILE A 75 6.30 5.86 2.24
N THR A 76 5.35 5.34 3.01
CA THR A 76 4.40 4.34 2.52
C THR A 76 3.22 5.08 1.91
N TYR A 77 3.08 4.99 0.58
CA TYR A 77 2.08 5.74 -0.18
C TYR A 77 0.67 5.14 -0.11
N GLY A 78 0.59 3.83 -0.04
CA GLY A 78 -0.64 3.07 0.09
C GLY A 78 -0.44 1.85 0.97
N THR A 79 -1.54 1.30 1.48
CA THR A 79 -1.56 -0.03 2.10
C THR A 79 -2.87 -0.73 1.81
N PHE A 80 -2.80 -2.00 1.47
CA PHE A 80 -3.94 -2.92 1.47
C PHE A 80 -3.99 -3.76 2.76
N ASN A 81 -5.14 -3.77 3.43
CA ASN A 81 -5.42 -4.67 4.55
C ASN A 81 -6.21 -5.88 4.07
N ARG A 82 -5.60 -7.07 4.12
CA ARG A 82 -6.25 -8.32 3.70
C ARG A 82 -7.51 -8.63 4.50
N CYS A 83 -7.49 -8.43 5.81
CA CYS A 83 -8.58 -8.86 6.69
C CYS A 83 -9.83 -8.00 6.47
N THR A 84 -9.67 -6.67 6.39
CA THR A 84 -10.78 -5.73 6.20
C THR A 84 -11.05 -5.39 4.74
N ARG A 85 -10.19 -5.85 3.81
CA ARG A 85 -10.22 -5.51 2.38
C ARG A 85 -10.25 -4.00 2.11
N GLU A 86 -9.45 -3.26 2.88
CA GLU A 86 -9.37 -1.81 2.81
C GLU A 86 -8.06 -1.34 2.15
N ILE A 87 -8.17 -0.40 1.23
CA ILE A 87 -7.05 0.33 0.64
C ILE A 87 -6.97 1.72 1.31
N CYS A 88 -5.87 1.99 2.01
CA CYS A 88 -5.60 3.29 2.60
C CYS A 88 -4.53 4.02 1.80
N ILE A 89 -4.83 5.22 1.30
CA ILE A 89 -3.87 6.06 0.58
C ILE A 89 -3.38 7.21 1.46
N HIS A 90 -2.09 7.52 1.43
CA HIS A 90 -1.51 8.58 2.23
C HIS A 90 -1.98 9.97 1.74
N PRO A 91 -2.51 10.86 2.60
CA PRO A 91 -2.97 12.21 2.25
C PRO A 91 -1.91 13.17 1.68
N ILE A 92 -0.67 12.72 1.53
CA ILE A 92 0.38 13.52 0.92
C ILE A 92 0.26 13.52 -0.60
N LEU A 93 -0.45 12.52 -1.15
CA LEU A 93 -0.72 12.40 -2.57
C LEU A 93 -1.90 13.27 -3.04
N ASP A 94 -2.69 13.82 -2.11
CA ASP A 94 -3.86 14.66 -2.40
C ASP A 94 -3.47 16.14 -2.62
N GLN A 95 -2.72 16.38 -3.69
CA GLN A 95 -2.30 17.71 -4.12
C GLN A 95 -2.14 17.76 -5.65
N SER A 96 -2.43 18.91 -6.26
CA SER A 96 -2.47 19.09 -7.73
C SER A 96 -1.16 18.78 -8.45
N GLU A 97 -0.04 18.93 -7.76
CA GLU A 97 1.30 18.70 -8.28
C GLU A 97 1.69 17.21 -8.31
N VAL A 98 0.91 16.34 -7.64
CA VAL A 98 1.07 14.89 -7.74
C VAL A 98 0.36 14.42 -9.01
N PRO A 99 1.06 13.88 -10.02
CA PRO A 99 0.40 13.47 -11.25
C PRO A 99 -0.62 12.36 -11.01
N LEU A 100 -1.78 12.46 -11.66
CA LEU A 100 -2.84 11.46 -11.54
C LEU A 100 -2.34 10.04 -11.85
N TYR A 101 -1.43 9.88 -12.83
CA TYR A 101 -0.85 8.59 -13.17
C TYR A 101 -0.10 7.92 -12.04
N PHE A 102 0.48 8.71 -11.15
CA PHE A 102 1.21 8.19 -10.01
C PHE A 102 0.23 7.69 -8.95
N LEU A 103 -0.84 8.46 -8.70
CA LEU A 103 -1.90 8.03 -7.78
C LEU A 103 -2.62 6.78 -8.28
N GLU A 104 -2.93 6.71 -9.58
CA GLU A 104 -3.44 5.51 -10.25
C GLU A 104 -2.51 4.31 -10.05
N PHE A 105 -1.20 4.50 -10.24
CA PHE A 105 -0.21 3.45 -10.02
C PHE A 105 -0.22 2.94 -8.58
N ILE A 106 -0.30 3.82 -7.58
CA ILE A 106 -0.37 3.39 -6.17
C ILE A 106 -1.66 2.60 -5.92
N VAL A 107 -2.81 3.07 -6.41
CA VAL A 107 -4.08 2.33 -6.26
C VAL A 107 -4.03 0.96 -6.95
N TYR A 108 -3.46 0.90 -8.15
CA TYR A 108 -3.23 -0.36 -8.87
C TYR A 108 -2.31 -1.31 -8.07
N HIS A 109 -1.21 -0.80 -7.51
CA HIS A 109 -0.30 -1.55 -6.64
C HIS A 109 -1.04 -2.14 -5.42
N GLU A 110 -1.87 -1.34 -4.75
CA GLU A 110 -2.64 -1.83 -3.60
C GLU A 110 -3.70 -2.87 -3.98
N LEU A 111 -4.33 -2.73 -5.16
CA LEU A 111 -5.23 -3.75 -5.70
C LEU A 111 -4.50 -5.08 -6.00
N LEU A 112 -3.26 -5.03 -6.51
CA LEU A 112 -2.49 -6.25 -6.77
C LEU A 112 -2.23 -7.05 -5.50
N HIS A 113 -2.10 -6.41 -4.33
CA HIS A 113 -1.96 -7.13 -3.06
C HIS A 113 -3.19 -7.99 -2.70
N ALA A 114 -4.37 -7.64 -3.22
CA ALA A 114 -5.58 -8.43 -3.05
C ALA A 114 -5.59 -9.70 -3.90
N ILE A 115 -4.97 -9.66 -5.10
CA ILE A 115 -4.90 -10.81 -6.02
C ILE A 115 -3.67 -11.68 -5.74
N TYR A 116 -2.55 -11.05 -5.41
CA TYR A 116 -1.25 -11.68 -5.20
C TYR A 116 -0.83 -11.53 -3.74
N PRO A 117 -1.45 -12.30 -2.82
CA PRO A 117 -1.17 -12.22 -1.40
C PRO A 117 0.30 -12.50 -1.09
N SER A 118 0.82 -11.78 -0.10
CA SER A 118 2.14 -12.06 0.46
C SER A 118 2.25 -13.51 0.98
N LYS A 119 3.40 -14.14 0.72
CA LYS A 119 3.70 -15.53 1.08
C LYS A 119 4.75 -15.55 2.19
N MET A 120 4.59 -16.41 3.19
CA MET A 120 5.61 -16.57 4.22
C MET A 120 6.42 -17.85 4.02
N ASP A 121 7.74 -17.74 4.10
CA ASP A 121 8.64 -18.89 3.99
C ASP A 121 8.73 -19.69 5.30
N GLY A 122 9.35 -20.89 5.23
CA GLY A 122 9.58 -21.74 6.39
C GLY A 122 10.49 -21.14 7.47
N LYS A 123 11.16 -20.01 7.19
CA LYS A 123 12.01 -19.26 8.13
C LYS A 123 11.27 -18.06 8.75
N GLY A 124 9.98 -17.89 8.46
CA GLY A 124 9.15 -16.80 8.97
C GLY A 124 9.41 -15.45 8.31
N LYS A 125 9.99 -15.42 7.10
CA LYS A 125 10.16 -14.22 6.28
C LYS A 125 8.98 -14.07 5.33
N CYS A 126 8.37 -12.89 5.34
CA CYS A 126 7.26 -12.56 4.45
C CYS A 126 7.80 -12.01 3.12
N GLN A 127 7.47 -12.67 2.02
CA GLN A 127 7.65 -12.19 0.66
C GLN A 127 6.38 -11.41 0.27
N ILE A 128 6.49 -10.08 0.30
CA ILE A 128 5.38 -9.17 0.02
C ILE A 128 5.04 -9.16 -1.48
N HIS A 129 6.05 -9.00 -2.33
CA HIS A 129 5.89 -9.01 -3.79
C HIS A 129 6.46 -10.29 -4.38
N SER A 130 5.58 -11.19 -4.82
CA SER A 130 5.97 -12.40 -5.55
C SER A 130 6.47 -12.07 -6.96
N LYS A 131 6.90 -13.08 -7.72
CA LYS A 131 7.30 -12.88 -9.12
C LYS A 131 6.10 -12.43 -9.96
N GLU A 132 4.96 -13.10 -9.78
CA GLU A 132 3.71 -12.83 -10.47
C GLU A 132 3.19 -11.42 -10.15
N PHE A 133 3.32 -10.98 -8.89
CA PHE A 133 2.99 -9.60 -8.51
C PHE A 133 3.77 -8.59 -9.35
N LYS A 134 5.09 -8.76 -9.46
CA LYS A 134 5.96 -7.83 -10.19
C LYS A 134 5.67 -7.83 -11.68
N GLU A 135 5.42 -9.00 -12.26
CA GLU A 135 5.04 -9.13 -13.66
C GLU A 135 3.74 -8.37 -13.95
N GLN A 136 2.73 -8.48 -13.09
CA GLN A 136 1.50 -7.70 -13.24
C GLN A 136 1.70 -6.21 -12.99
N GLU A 137 2.52 -5.84 -12.00
CA GLU A 137 2.85 -4.45 -11.71
C GLU A 137 3.45 -3.74 -12.94
N GLU A 138 4.33 -4.44 -13.67
CA GLU A 138 4.98 -3.94 -14.89
C GLU A 138 4.00 -3.74 -16.07
N LEU A 139 2.82 -4.37 -16.06
CA LEU A 139 1.79 -4.18 -17.09
C LEU A 139 1.04 -2.86 -16.96
N PHE A 140 1.20 -2.13 -15.85
CA PHE A 140 0.57 -0.83 -15.70
C PHE A 140 1.01 0.13 -16.84
N PRO A 141 0.09 0.76 -17.59
CA PRO A 141 0.43 1.51 -18.81
C PRO A 141 1.50 2.60 -18.63
N ARG A 142 1.57 3.20 -17.43
CA ARG A 142 2.53 4.27 -17.10
C ARG A 142 3.55 3.83 -16.05
N PHE A 143 3.86 2.54 -15.98
CA PHE A 143 4.75 1.95 -14.96
C PHE A 143 6.09 2.69 -14.86
N LYS A 144 6.79 2.85 -15.99
CA LYS A 144 8.10 3.54 -16.02
C LYS A 144 8.02 4.97 -15.47
N LEU A 145 7.03 5.74 -15.93
CA LEU A 145 6.80 7.11 -15.46
C LEU A 145 6.48 7.16 -13.96
N ALA A 146 5.65 6.23 -13.47
CA ALA A 146 5.29 6.14 -12.07
C ALA A 146 6.52 5.81 -11.19
N LYS A 147 7.35 4.84 -11.59
CA LYS A 147 8.59 4.49 -10.87
C LYS A 147 9.63 5.61 -10.91
N GLU A 148 9.71 6.36 -12.01
CA GLU A 148 10.58 7.55 -12.09
C GLU A 148 10.11 8.67 -11.17
N TRP A 149 8.80 8.91 -11.12
CA TRP A 149 8.22 9.88 -10.21
C TRP A 149 8.43 9.44 -8.75
N GLU A 150 8.21 8.16 -8.44
CA GLU A 150 8.45 7.58 -7.11
C GLU A 150 9.86 7.87 -6.60
N LYS A 151 10.88 7.70 -7.44
CA LYS A 151 12.28 7.99 -7.07
C LYS A 151 12.51 9.46 -6.70
N LYS A 152 11.78 10.38 -7.34
CA LYS A 152 11.91 11.84 -7.15
C LYS A 152 10.97 12.38 -6.07
N SER A 153 9.94 11.62 -5.72
CA SER A 153 8.84 12.01 -4.84
C SER A 153 9.28 12.44 -3.44
N LEU A 154 10.25 11.75 -2.84
CA LEU A 154 10.76 12.09 -1.51
C LEU A 154 11.34 13.51 -1.47
N GLU A 155 12.16 13.86 -2.47
CA GLU A 155 12.75 15.21 -2.56
C GLU A 155 11.69 16.26 -2.87
N PHE A 156 10.73 15.92 -3.73
CA PHE A 156 9.58 16.77 -4.03
C PHE A 156 8.78 17.13 -2.77
N PHE A 157 8.43 16.15 -1.93
CA PHE A 157 7.69 16.40 -0.68
C PHE A 157 8.49 17.15 0.38
N LYS A 158 9.81 16.90 0.48
CA LYS A 158 10.69 17.65 1.38
C LYS A 158 10.75 19.15 1.00
N ARG A 159 10.74 19.47 -0.30
CA ARG A 159 10.77 20.87 -0.79
C ARG A 159 9.45 21.61 -0.55
N GLY A 160 8.32 20.92 -0.72
CA GLY A 160 6.99 21.48 -0.47
C GLY A 160 6.77 21.95 0.98
N GLN A 161 7.35 21.25 1.97
CA GLN A 161 7.23 21.68 3.38
C GLN A 161 8.07 22.92 3.74
N LYS A 162 9.11 23.26 2.99
CA LYS A 162 9.90 24.48 3.26
C LYS A 162 9.11 25.75 2.96
N HIS A 163 8.12 25.69 2.08
CA HIS A 163 7.32 26.85 1.65
C HIS A 163 5.99 26.98 2.40
N GLY A 164 5.60 26.00 3.22
CA GLY A 164 4.37 26.01 4.02
C GLY A 164 4.54 26.47 5.48
N ARG A 165 5.72 27.02 5.83
CA ARG A 165 5.94 27.75 7.08
C ARG A 165 6.06 29.23 6.74
N SER A 166 4.93 29.90 6.58
CA SER A 166 4.79 31.35 6.66
C SER A 166 3.54 31.65 7.45
#